data_AF-A0A916DBJ9-F1
#
_entry.id   AF-A0A916DBJ9-F1
#
_cell.length_a   1.000
_cell.length_b   1.000
_cell.length_c   1.000
_cell.angle_alpha   90.00
_cell.angle_beta   90.00
_cell.angle_gamma   90.00
#
_symmetry.space_group_name_H-M   'P 1'
#
loop_
_entity.id
_entity.type
_entity.pdbx_description
1 polymer ?
#
loop_
_entity_poly.entity_id
_entity_poly.type
_entity_poly.pdbx_seq_one_letter_code
_entity_poly.pdbx_strand_id
1 'polypeptide(L)'
;MDSENEQRAKRGLVLCIHRTREGKLRLVIDDVIAESDRWPQAWRSHVFVTRNEYDPERFLESQLTEAEFAEIGATAVASLAATFDRNGGAASKPR
;
A
#
# COMPACT_ATOMS: atom_id res chain seq x y z
N MET A 1 17.78 1.09 -22.07
CA MET A 1 16.33 0.81 -22.18
C MET A 1 16.07 -0.20 -21.09
N ASP A 2 15.38 0.24 -20.04
CA ASP A 2 15.44 -0.35 -18.70
C ASP A 2 14.69 -1.69 -18.62
N SER A 3 15.43 -2.77 -18.44
CA SER A 3 14.92 -4.13 -18.26
C SER A 3 14.14 -4.34 -16.95
N GLU A 4 14.16 -3.36 -16.04
CA GLU A 4 13.43 -3.42 -14.76
C GLU A 4 11.92 -3.15 -14.89
N ASN A 5 11.50 -2.46 -15.95
CA ASN A 5 10.07 -2.18 -16.17
C ASN A 5 9.27 -3.43 -16.58
N GLU A 6 9.93 -4.47 -17.06
CA GLU A 6 9.27 -5.73 -17.49
C GLU A 6 8.95 -6.67 -16.32
N GLN A 7 9.38 -6.36 -15.08
CA GLN A 7 9.23 -7.25 -13.91
C GLN A 7 8.35 -6.68 -12.79
N ARG A 8 7.54 -5.65 -13.05
CA ARG A 8 6.60 -5.15 -12.03
C ARG A 8 5.47 -6.17 -11.78
N ALA A 9 5.18 -6.42 -10.50
CA ALA A 9 4.10 -7.32 -10.10
C ALA A 9 2.73 -6.82 -10.61
N LYS A 10 1.80 -7.72 -10.95
CA LYS A 10 0.44 -7.39 -11.39
C LYS A 10 -0.40 -6.70 -10.31
N ARG A 11 -0.07 -6.90 -9.04
CA ARG A 11 -0.72 -6.26 -7.90
C ARG A 11 0.31 -5.57 -7.02
N GLY A 12 -0.09 -4.52 -6.33
CA GLY A 12 0.75 -3.78 -5.41
C GLY A 12 -0.07 -2.99 -4.41
N LEU A 13 0.62 -2.10 -3.68
CA LEU A 13 0.00 -1.12 -2.80
C LEU A 13 0.36 0.29 -3.24
N VAL A 14 -0.58 1.21 -3.02
CA VAL A 14 -0.36 2.65 -3.06
C VAL A 14 -0.60 3.21 -1.66
N LEU A 15 0.32 4.05 -1.19
CA LEU A 15 0.14 4.80 0.05
C LEU A 15 -0.10 6.27 -0.29
N CYS A 16 -1.16 6.84 0.27
CA CYS A 16 -1.52 8.25 0.08
C CYS A 16 -1.85 8.90 1.41
N ILE A 17 -1.73 10.22 1.46
CA ILE A 17 -2.17 11.02 2.59
C ILE A 17 -3.22 12.00 2.07
N HIS A 18 -4.33 12.13 2.78
CA HIS A 18 -5.30 13.19 2.50
C HIS A 18 -5.71 13.92 3.77
N ARG A 19 -6.09 15.19 3.63
CA ARG A 19 -6.65 15.97 4.74
C ARG A 19 -8.13 15.65 4.91
N THR A 20 -8.57 15.41 6.14
CA THR A 20 -9.98 15.19 6.48
C THR A 20 -10.72 16.52 6.63
N ARG A 21 -12.06 16.47 6.70
CA ARG A 21 -12.89 17.67 6.95
C ARG A 21 -12.60 18.30 8.31
N GLU A 22 -12.13 17.50 9.26
CA GLU A 22 -11.75 17.91 10.62
C GLU A 22 -10.30 18.43 10.68
N GLY A 23 -9.63 18.52 9.53
CA GLY A 23 -8.28 19.08 9.43
C GLY A 23 -7.14 18.09 9.74
N LYS A 24 -7.44 16.86 10.15
CA LYS A 24 -6.46 15.80 10.41
C LYS A 24 -5.90 15.21 9.10
N LEU A 25 -4.73 14.59 9.17
CA LEU A 25 -4.17 13.82 8.04
C LEU A 25 -4.56 12.35 8.21
N ARG A 26 -5.16 11.77 7.18
CA ARG A 26 -5.45 10.34 7.13
C ARG A 26 -4.49 9.65 6.17
N LEU A 27 -3.82 8.61 6.66
CA LEU A 27 -3.05 7.71 5.81
C LEU A 27 -4.03 6.76 5.10
N VAL A 28 -3.78 6.52 3.84
CA VAL A 28 -4.54 5.64 2.96
C VAL A 28 -3.59 4.58 2.43
N ILE A 29 -4.01 3.32 2.50
CA ILE A 29 -3.30 2.19 1.93
C ILE A 29 -4.29 1.51 1.00
N ASP A 30 -4.02 1.60 -0.30
CA ASP A 30 -4.87 1.06 -1.35
C ASP A 30 -4.21 -0.14 -2.01
N ASP A 31 -4.96 -1.25 -2.10
CA ASP A 31 -4.62 -2.35 -2.98
C ASP A 31 -4.81 -1.89 -4.43
N VAL A 32 -3.79 -2.05 -5.26
CA VAL A 32 -3.86 -1.70 -6.68
C VAL A 32 -3.55 -2.90 -7.57
N ILE A 33 -4.18 -2.93 -8.74
CA ILE A 33 -3.96 -3.94 -9.78
C ILE A 33 -3.59 -3.22 -11.07
N ALA A 34 -2.54 -3.69 -11.74
CA ALA A 34 -2.14 -3.19 -13.04
C ALA A 34 -3.23 -3.50 -14.07
N GLU A 35 -3.60 -2.52 -14.87
CA GLU A 35 -4.64 -2.68 -15.90
C GLU A 35 -4.19 -3.52 -17.10
N SER A 36 -2.88 -3.63 -17.30
CA SER A 36 -2.27 -4.40 -18.37
C SER A 36 -1.06 -5.16 -17.87
N ASP A 37 -1.03 -6.46 -18.20
CA ASP A 37 0.11 -7.34 -17.93
C ASP A 37 1.34 -6.97 -18.79
N ARG A 38 1.14 -6.20 -19.86
CA ARG A 38 2.18 -5.82 -20.83
C ARG A 38 2.76 -4.42 -20.60
N TRP A 39 2.00 -3.55 -19.94
CA TRP A 39 2.36 -2.15 -19.63
C TRP A 39 1.73 -1.72 -18.30
N PRO A 40 2.35 -2.05 -17.15
CA PRO A 40 1.78 -1.79 -15.81
C PRO A 40 1.93 -0.31 -15.38
N GLN A 41 1.65 0.62 -16.31
CA GLN A 41 1.71 2.07 -16.06
C GLN A 41 0.40 2.61 -15.48
N ALA A 42 -0.72 1.97 -15.80
CA ALA A 42 -2.03 2.30 -15.25
C ALA A 42 -2.43 1.29 -14.16
N TRP A 43 -2.85 1.81 -13.02
CA TRP A 43 -3.22 1.06 -11.84
C TRP A 43 -4.65 1.40 -11.43
N ARG A 44 -5.46 0.39 -11.18
CA ARG A 44 -6.81 0.55 -10.64
C ARG A 44 -6.82 0.19 -9.16
N SER A 45 -7.39 1.09 -8.34
CA SER A 45 -7.63 0.83 -6.91
C SER A 45 -8.72 -0.23 -6.73
N HIS A 46 -8.50 -1.13 -5.79
CA HIS A 46 -9.35 -2.31 -5.54
C HIS A 46 -9.92 -2.31 -4.11
N VAL A 47 -9.13 -1.97 -3.08
CA VAL A 47 -9.57 -1.92 -1.67
C VAL A 47 -8.82 -0.83 -0.92
N PHE A 48 -9.52 -0.09 -0.06
CA PHE A 48 -8.96 0.92 0.84
C PHE A 48 -8.87 0.37 2.27
N VAL A 49 -7.67 0.40 2.88
CA VAL A 49 -7.38 -0.25 4.17
C VAL A 49 -6.66 0.69 5.14
N THR A 50 -7.25 1.82 5.55
CA THR A 50 -6.89 2.43 6.84
C THR A 50 -7.96 3.42 7.33
N ARG A 51 -7.98 3.70 8.64
CA ARG A 51 -8.66 4.87 9.21
C ARG A 51 -7.76 5.66 10.17
N ASN A 52 -6.44 5.49 10.08
CA ASN A 52 -5.53 6.15 11.02
C ASN A 52 -5.45 7.64 10.70
N GLU A 53 -5.75 8.45 11.70
CA GLU A 53 -5.73 9.90 11.62
C GLU A 53 -4.65 10.47 12.52
N TYR A 54 -3.93 11.44 11.97
CA TYR A 54 -2.78 12.06 12.60
C TYR A 54 -2.96 13.57 12.65
N ASP A 55 -2.35 14.16 13.66
CA ASP A 55 -2.18 15.60 13.67
C ASP A 55 -1.22 16.02 12.54
N PRO A 56 -1.56 17.03 11.71
CA PRO A 56 -0.76 17.38 10.54
C PRO A 56 0.67 17.81 10.88
N GLU A 57 0.86 18.60 11.94
CA GLU A 57 2.18 19.14 12.30
C GLU A 57 3.07 17.99 12.75
N ARG A 58 2.58 17.16 13.68
CA ARG A 58 3.30 15.98 14.15
C ARG A 58 3.69 15.03 13.02
N PHE A 59 2.78 14.77 12.09
CA PHE A 59 3.03 13.82 11.01
C PHE A 59 4.08 14.35 10.02
N LEU A 60 3.94 15.61 9.58
CA LEU A 60 4.84 16.20 8.58
C LEU A 60 6.25 16.47 9.16
N GLU A 61 6.33 16.74 10.46
CA GLU A 61 7.61 16.91 11.17
C GLU A 61 8.23 15.58 11.62
N SER A 62 7.67 14.44 11.21
CA SER A 62 8.15 13.09 11.57
C SER A 62 8.21 12.85 13.09
N GLN A 63 7.30 13.46 13.85
CA GLN A 63 7.15 13.33 15.31
C GLN A 63 6.13 12.23 15.70
N LEU A 64 5.97 11.24 14.84
CA LEU A 64 5.26 10.03 15.23
C LEU A 64 6.15 9.22 16.18
N THR A 65 5.51 8.53 17.12
CA THR A 65 6.17 7.58 18.00
C THR A 65 6.67 6.38 17.19
N GLU A 66 7.67 5.67 17.71
CA GLU A 66 8.15 4.42 17.10
C GLU A 66 7.00 3.40 16.95
N ALA A 67 6.06 3.36 17.90
CA ALA A 67 4.88 2.51 17.83
C ALA A 67 3.96 2.89 16.66
N GLU A 68 3.70 4.18 16.44
CA GLU A 68 2.90 4.67 15.30
C GLU A 68 3.58 4.34 13.97
N PHE A 69 4.91 4.50 13.86
CA PHE A 69 5.65 4.09 12.66
C PHE A 69 5.61 2.58 12.43
N ALA A 70 5.79 1.78 13.49
CA ALA A 70 5.71 0.33 13.44
C ALA A 70 4.32 -0.15 13.00
N GLU A 71 3.25 0.48 13.48
CA GLU A 71 1.87 0.18 13.08
C GLU A 71 1.63 0.45 11.59
N ILE A 72 2.11 1.59 11.07
CA ILE A 72 2.03 1.91 9.64
C ILE A 72 2.76 0.84 8.81
N GLY A 73 3.99 0.50 9.21
CA GLY A 73 4.78 -0.53 8.54
C GLY A 73 4.12 -1.91 8.57
N ALA A 74 3.62 -2.32 9.73
CA ALA A 74 2.93 -3.59 9.91
C ALA A 74 1.68 -3.69 9.02
N THR A 75 0.90 -2.61 8.93
CA THR A 75 -0.31 -2.57 8.09
C THR A 75 0.03 -2.68 6.61
N ALA A 76 1.07 -1.96 6.15
CA ALA A 76 1.53 -2.02 4.77
C ALA A 76 2.07 -3.43 4.41
N VAL A 77 2.89 -4.03 5.27
CA VAL A 77 3.45 -5.36 5.05
C VAL A 77 2.35 -6.43 5.06
N ALA A 78 1.40 -6.36 5.99
CA ALA A 78 0.28 -7.29 6.04
C ALA A 78 -0.58 -7.22 4.77
N SER A 79 -0.82 -6.01 4.26
CA SER A 79 -1.60 -5.81 3.03
C SER A 79 -0.84 -6.32 1.78
N LEU A 80 0.48 -6.11 1.71
CA LEU A 80 1.32 -6.71 0.67
C LEU A 80 1.30 -8.23 0.72
N ALA A 81 1.46 -8.82 1.91
CA ALA A 81 1.45 -10.27 2.09
C ALA A 81 0.11 -10.89 1.66
N ALA A 82 -1.01 -10.27 2.05
CA ALA A 82 -2.35 -10.69 1.61
C ALA A 82 -2.51 -10.56 0.09
N THR A 83 -1.99 -9.50 -0.51
CA THR A 83 -2.00 -9.30 -1.96
C THR A 83 -1.14 -10.33 -2.71
N PHE A 84 0.01 -10.71 -2.15
CA PHE A 84 0.89 -11.75 -2.70
C PHE A 84 0.23 -13.13 -2.65
N ASP A 85 -0.42 -13.48 -1.54
CA ASP A 85 -1.13 -14.75 -1.39
C ASP A 85 -2.24 -14.90 -2.44
N ARG A 86 -3.02 -13.83 -2.65
CA ARG A 86 -4.08 -13.75 -3.69
C ARG A 86 -3.56 -13.87 -5.13
N ASN A 87 -2.27 -13.65 -5.38
CA ASN A 87 -1.64 -13.84 -6.69
C ASN A 87 -1.21 -15.30 -6.96
N GLY A 88 -1.52 -16.24 -6.06
CA GLY A 88 -1.14 -17.64 -6.22
C GLY A 88 0.18 -18.01 -5.52
N GLY A 89 0.70 -17.14 -4.63
CA GLY A 89 1.89 -17.43 -3.83
C GLY A 89 1.75 -18.69 -2.95
N ALA A 90 0.53 -19.07 -2.57
CA ALA A 90 0.24 -20.32 -1.84
C ALA A 90 -0.23 -21.49 -2.72
N ALA A 91 -0.26 -21.35 -4.07
CA ALA A 91 -0.64 -22.44 -4.97
C ALA A 91 0.46 -23.51 -5.13
N SER A 92 1.60 -23.39 -4.44
CA SER A 92 2.68 -24.37 -4.42
C SER A 92 3.02 -24.80 -2.99
N LYS A 93 2.11 -25.52 -2.35
CA LYS A 93 2.50 -26.51 -1.34
C LYS A 93 2.09 -27.88 -1.88
N PRO A 94 3.03 -28.70 -2.40
CA PRO A 94 2.72 -30.08 -2.69
C PRO A 94 2.37 -30.76 -1.36
N ARG A 95 1.22 -31.42 -1.32
CA ARG A 95 0.91 -32.42 -0.31
C ARG A 95 1.74 -33.67 -0.55
#